data_AF-A0A7X6SBV2-F1
#
_entry.id   AF-A0A7X6SBV2-F1
#
_cell.length_a   1.000
_cell.length_b   1.000
_cell.length_c   1.000
_cell.angle_alpha   90.00
_cell.angle_beta   90.00
_cell.angle_gamma   90.00
#
_symmetry.space_group_name_H-M   'P 1'
#
loop_
_entity.id
_entity.type
_entity.pdbx_description
1 polymer ?
#
loop_
_entity_poly.entity_id
_entity_poly.type
_entity_poly.pdbx_seq_one_letter_code
_entity_poly.pdbx_strand_id
1 'polypeptide(L)'
;KRVLSHYDELLLPVVSKAIHYTDSLFIKNTSREELLRLGRNVNLYFYVRSAFTHVAYGPEIAQVAAHLAQNPAQAWKGASVMEKAYLAVTLQRWGEVQALKPLLASLREFAVCDKEAGCYFPNAVSHTDPMSSSMKAHALLLRIFAEDSILHEGIIRWFLDNKQNNLWTSRTETSDVIHALLYSGESVAVNPVQYEVVHRGTTYTVRNRTETLLYVTLYEHITEDLSTALPYANGLEITRTWHRTTDQSLIGEEDILRPGEQIFARYLLNNNKDRSFVHLKASRPACLMPVTETSGYHGSLTCFWFREVKQASTQYFFQNLTAGEHKLEEHFIVTQQGSFHQGSIKVQSLYAPQYAGFSLGEKMLVKE
;
A
#
# COMPACT_ATOMS: atom_id res chain seq x y z
N LYS A 1 -19.12 -6.41 21.69
CA LYS A 1 -20.54 -6.23 22.11
C LYS A 1 -21.40 -6.10 20.86
N ARG A 2 -22.59 -6.71 20.83
CA ARG A 2 -23.49 -6.78 19.67
C ARG A 2 -23.93 -5.39 19.18
N VAL A 3 -23.31 -4.92 18.10
CA VAL A 3 -23.99 -4.03 17.15
C VAL A 3 -24.77 -4.97 16.24
N LEU A 4 -26.04 -4.66 15.94
CA LEU A 4 -27.04 -5.48 15.23
C LEU A 4 -27.90 -6.34 16.17
N SER A 5 -29.12 -5.86 16.45
CA SER A 5 -30.12 -6.64 17.21
C SER A 5 -31.56 -6.51 16.70
N HIS A 6 -31.80 -5.81 15.58
CA HIS A 6 -33.17 -5.64 15.07
C HIS A 6 -33.36 -6.10 13.61
N TYR A 7 -32.29 -6.21 12.82
CA TYR A 7 -32.34 -6.72 11.43
C TYR A 7 -32.01 -8.21 11.30
N ASP A 8 -31.45 -8.85 12.34
CA ASP A 8 -30.99 -10.24 12.26
C ASP A 8 -32.15 -11.26 12.22
N GLU A 9 -33.27 -11.01 12.88
CA GLU A 9 -34.39 -11.97 12.95
C GLU A 9 -35.04 -12.24 11.59
N LEU A 10 -35.12 -11.22 10.72
CA LEU A 10 -35.68 -11.36 9.37
C LEU A 10 -34.70 -12.01 8.38
N LEU A 11 -33.39 -11.91 8.63
CA LEU A 11 -32.35 -12.45 7.74
C LEU A 11 -31.97 -13.89 8.07
N LEU A 12 -32.11 -14.32 9.33
CA LEU A 12 -31.78 -15.68 9.77
C LEU A 12 -32.42 -16.79 8.91
N PRO A 13 -33.72 -16.72 8.53
CA PRO A 13 -34.32 -17.73 7.65
C PRO A 13 -33.69 -17.76 6.25
N VAL A 14 -33.33 -16.60 5.70
CA VAL A 14 -32.70 -16.48 4.38
C VAL A 14 -31.27 -17.02 4.43
N VAL A 15 -30.51 -16.65 5.46
CA VAL A 15 -29.14 -17.15 5.69
C VAL A 15 -29.16 -18.66 5.87
N SER A 16 -30.07 -19.20 6.69
CA SER A 16 -30.18 -20.66 6.89
C SER A 16 -30.47 -21.41 5.58
N LYS A 17 -31.41 -20.91 4.76
CA LYS A 17 -31.69 -21.49 3.43
C LYS A 17 -30.47 -21.42 2.50
N ALA A 18 -29.78 -20.28 2.47
CA ALA A 18 -28.58 -20.10 1.65
C ALA A 18 -27.44 -21.03 2.08
N ILE A 19 -27.26 -21.24 3.39
CA ILE A 19 -26.27 -22.17 3.92
C ILE A 19 -26.62 -23.62 3.55
N HIS A 20 -27.85 -24.07 3.75
CA HIS A 20 -28.23 -25.43 3.33
C HIS A 20 -28.09 -25.66 1.81
N TYR A 21 -28.43 -24.64 1.00
CA TYR A 21 -28.20 -24.69 -0.44
C TYR A 21 -26.71 -24.80 -0.79
N THR A 22 -25.86 -24.01 -0.10
CA THR A 22 -24.40 -24.04 -0.29
C THR A 22 -23.80 -25.38 0.12
N ASP A 23 -24.24 -25.94 1.25
CA ASP A 23 -23.84 -27.28 1.73
C ASP A 23 -24.20 -28.35 0.67
N SER A 24 -25.41 -28.29 0.12
CA SER A 24 -25.87 -29.19 -0.94
C SER A 24 -25.04 -29.05 -2.23
N LEU A 25 -24.74 -27.80 -2.62
CA LEU A 25 -23.95 -27.51 -3.81
C LEU A 25 -22.50 -27.98 -3.65
N PHE A 26 -21.92 -27.78 -2.48
CA PHE A 26 -20.56 -28.22 -2.14
C PHE A 26 -20.43 -29.74 -2.27
N ILE A 27 -21.34 -30.51 -1.66
CA ILE A 27 -21.33 -31.98 -1.79
C ILE A 27 -21.51 -32.41 -3.24
N LYS A 28 -22.45 -31.82 -3.97
CA LYS A 28 -22.74 -32.19 -5.35
C LYS A 28 -21.57 -31.95 -6.30
N ASN A 29 -20.82 -30.87 -6.08
CA ASN A 29 -19.77 -30.42 -7.00
C ASN A 29 -18.35 -30.83 -6.57
N THR A 30 -18.17 -31.39 -5.38
CA THR A 30 -16.85 -31.81 -4.89
C THR A 30 -16.69 -33.31 -5.04
N SER A 31 -15.62 -33.74 -5.70
CA SER A 31 -15.36 -35.17 -5.89
C SER A 31 -15.07 -35.87 -4.56
N ARG A 32 -15.44 -37.16 -4.45
CA ARG A 32 -15.13 -37.98 -3.25
C ARG A 32 -13.64 -38.01 -2.94
N GLU A 33 -12.81 -38.03 -3.98
CA GLU A 33 -11.35 -37.98 -3.87
C GLU A 33 -10.88 -36.67 -3.22
N GLU A 34 -11.43 -35.54 -3.63
CA GLU A 34 -11.10 -34.23 -3.08
C GLU A 34 -11.56 -34.08 -1.62
N LEU A 35 -12.73 -34.61 -1.28
CA LEU A 35 -13.22 -34.67 0.11
C LEU A 35 -12.29 -35.49 1.02
N LEU A 36 -11.81 -36.64 0.53
CA LEU A 36 -10.87 -37.50 1.26
C LEU A 36 -9.48 -36.87 1.36
N ARG A 37 -9.04 -36.19 0.29
CA ARG A 37 -7.74 -35.53 0.21
C ARG A 37 -7.68 -34.23 1.00
N LEU A 38 -8.82 -33.67 1.43
CA LEU A 38 -8.94 -32.37 2.08
C LEU A 38 -8.31 -31.25 1.25
N GLY A 39 -8.65 -31.23 -0.04
CA GLY A 39 -8.12 -30.27 -1.00
C GLY A 39 -8.47 -28.81 -0.68
N ARG A 40 -7.88 -27.89 -1.47
CA ARG A 40 -8.05 -26.44 -1.34
C ARG A 40 -9.52 -26.00 -1.20
N ASN A 41 -10.43 -26.55 -2.02
CA ASN A 41 -11.83 -26.17 -1.99
C ASN A 41 -12.53 -26.60 -0.70
N VAL A 42 -12.13 -27.74 -0.12
CA VAL A 42 -12.64 -28.22 1.18
C VAL A 42 -12.26 -27.24 2.28
N ASN A 43 -10.99 -26.83 2.31
CA ASN A 43 -10.49 -25.85 3.28
C ASN A 43 -11.23 -24.50 3.14
N LEU A 44 -11.36 -23.98 1.91
CA LEU A 44 -12.05 -22.72 1.66
C LEU A 44 -13.55 -22.79 2.03
N TYR A 45 -14.21 -23.91 1.72
CA TYR A 45 -15.60 -24.14 2.09
C TYR A 45 -15.79 -24.08 3.62
N PHE A 46 -14.96 -24.79 4.39
CA PHE A 46 -15.06 -24.79 5.84
C PHE A 46 -14.65 -23.46 6.48
N TYR A 47 -13.73 -22.71 5.87
CA TYR A 47 -13.44 -21.35 6.30
C TYR A 47 -14.66 -20.44 6.27
N VAL A 48 -15.49 -20.54 5.22
CA VAL A 48 -16.76 -19.78 5.15
C VAL A 48 -17.79 -20.40 6.09
N ARG A 49 -18.00 -21.72 5.99
CA ARG A 49 -19.07 -22.43 6.70
C ARG A 49 -18.93 -22.39 8.23
N SER A 50 -17.69 -22.33 8.74
CA SER A 50 -17.39 -22.19 10.19
C SER A 50 -17.83 -20.86 10.79
N ALA A 51 -18.09 -19.81 9.99
CA ALA A 51 -18.62 -18.54 10.49
C ALA A 51 -20.09 -18.62 10.92
N PHE A 52 -20.83 -19.62 10.43
CA PHE A 52 -22.27 -19.79 10.63
C PHE A 52 -22.58 -20.89 11.66
N THR A 53 -22.09 -20.72 12.88
CA THR A 53 -22.22 -21.71 13.98
C THR A 53 -23.66 -21.94 14.43
N HIS A 54 -24.59 -21.03 14.12
CA HIS A 54 -26.01 -21.14 14.42
C HIS A 54 -26.78 -22.07 13.48
N VAL A 55 -26.19 -22.46 12.34
CA VAL A 55 -26.78 -23.44 11.42
C VAL A 55 -26.00 -24.74 11.54
N ALA A 56 -26.65 -25.78 12.09
CA ALA A 56 -26.04 -27.10 12.26
C ALA A 56 -25.59 -27.71 10.94
N TYR A 57 -24.57 -28.57 10.98
CA TYR A 57 -24.13 -29.32 9.81
C TYR A 57 -25.10 -30.47 9.50
N GLY A 58 -25.33 -30.70 8.21
CA GLY A 58 -25.88 -31.98 7.75
C GLY A 58 -24.89 -33.12 8.01
N PRO A 59 -25.34 -34.39 8.00
CA PRO A 59 -24.53 -35.54 8.38
C PRO A 59 -23.25 -35.69 7.52
N GLU A 60 -23.35 -35.45 6.21
CA GLU A 60 -22.21 -35.55 5.29
C GLU A 60 -21.17 -34.45 5.55
N ILE A 61 -21.62 -33.19 5.71
CA ILE A 61 -20.75 -32.06 6.06
C ILE A 61 -20.08 -32.29 7.41
N ALA A 62 -20.82 -32.80 8.39
CA ALA A 62 -20.28 -33.12 9.72
C ALA A 62 -19.18 -34.19 9.65
N GLN A 63 -19.34 -35.21 8.79
CA GLN A 63 -18.31 -36.23 8.57
C GLN A 63 -17.03 -35.62 7.97
N VAL A 64 -17.15 -34.76 6.96
CA VAL A 64 -15.97 -34.11 6.36
C VAL A 64 -15.32 -33.13 7.34
N ALA A 65 -16.10 -32.40 8.13
CA ALA A 65 -15.59 -31.51 9.18
C ALA A 65 -14.78 -32.30 10.24
N ALA A 66 -15.31 -33.43 10.71
CA ALA A 66 -14.61 -34.31 11.64
C ALA A 66 -13.32 -34.88 11.03
N HIS A 67 -13.35 -35.30 9.77
CA HIS A 67 -12.16 -35.77 9.05
C HIS A 67 -11.08 -34.67 8.95
N LEU A 68 -11.48 -33.43 8.63
CA LEU A 68 -10.57 -32.28 8.58
C LEU A 68 -9.97 -31.94 9.96
N ALA A 69 -10.78 -31.96 11.02
CA ALA A 69 -10.32 -31.69 12.38
C ALA A 69 -9.34 -32.76 12.89
N GLN A 70 -9.54 -34.02 12.51
CA GLN A 70 -8.65 -35.13 12.86
C GLN A 70 -7.36 -35.15 12.03
N ASN A 71 -7.42 -34.69 10.77
CA ASN A 71 -6.30 -34.75 9.83
C ASN A 71 -5.92 -33.38 9.24
N PRO A 72 -5.73 -32.33 10.06
CA PRO A 72 -5.50 -30.97 9.56
C PRO A 72 -4.22 -30.89 8.72
N ALA A 73 -3.17 -31.64 9.10
CA ALA A 73 -1.88 -31.69 8.41
C ALA A 73 -1.99 -32.06 6.92
N GLN A 74 -2.97 -32.90 6.58
CA GLN A 74 -3.21 -33.28 5.19
C GLN A 74 -3.73 -32.09 4.36
N ALA A 75 -4.54 -31.21 4.96
CA ALA A 75 -5.13 -30.06 4.30
C ALA A 75 -4.14 -28.90 4.08
N TRP A 76 -3.06 -28.80 4.85
CA TRP A 76 -2.10 -27.71 4.73
C TRP A 76 -0.70 -28.09 4.21
N LYS A 77 -0.46 -29.36 3.92
CA LYS A 77 0.79 -29.81 3.30
C LYS A 77 0.92 -29.22 1.89
N GLY A 78 1.92 -28.38 1.66
CA GLY A 78 2.13 -27.67 0.39
C GLY A 78 1.18 -26.49 0.17
N ALA A 79 0.36 -26.13 1.16
CA ALA A 79 -0.55 -24.99 1.07
C ALA A 79 0.19 -23.66 1.28
N SER A 80 -0.31 -22.61 0.64
CA SER A 80 0.13 -21.23 0.83
C SER A 80 -0.17 -20.72 2.26
N VAL A 81 0.47 -19.62 2.67
CA VAL A 81 0.20 -18.98 3.97
C VAL A 81 -1.28 -18.59 4.11
N MET A 82 -1.90 -18.08 3.05
CA MET A 82 -3.32 -17.73 3.06
C MET A 82 -4.23 -18.94 3.27
N GLU A 83 -3.94 -20.08 2.64
CA GLU A 83 -4.71 -21.32 2.84
C GLU A 83 -4.51 -21.89 4.26
N LYS A 84 -3.29 -21.82 4.78
CA LYS A 84 -3.01 -22.12 6.20
C LYS A 84 -3.79 -21.20 7.14
N ALA A 85 -3.88 -19.91 6.82
CA ALA A 85 -4.65 -18.95 7.61
C ALA A 85 -6.16 -19.25 7.61
N TYR A 86 -6.72 -19.65 6.45
CA TYR A 86 -8.11 -20.11 6.37
C TYR A 86 -8.38 -21.32 7.26
N LEU A 87 -7.48 -22.30 7.24
CA LEU A 87 -7.58 -23.47 8.10
C LEU A 87 -7.45 -23.10 9.58
N ALA A 88 -6.52 -22.21 9.93
CA ALA A 88 -6.30 -21.76 11.30
C ALA A 88 -7.55 -21.08 11.88
N VAL A 89 -8.19 -20.18 11.11
CA VAL A 89 -9.46 -19.55 11.51
C VAL A 89 -10.57 -20.58 11.68
N THR A 90 -10.64 -21.59 10.80
CA THR A 90 -11.62 -22.67 10.88
C THR A 90 -11.45 -23.46 12.19
N LEU A 91 -10.24 -23.94 12.48
CA LEU A 91 -9.92 -24.69 13.69
C LEU A 91 -10.14 -23.85 14.95
N GLN A 92 -9.80 -22.56 14.92
CA GLN A 92 -10.06 -21.64 16.03
C GLN A 92 -11.56 -21.51 16.33
N ARG A 93 -12.41 -21.41 15.29
CA ARG A 93 -13.87 -21.32 15.44
C ARG A 93 -14.50 -22.63 15.92
N TRP A 94 -13.91 -23.78 15.55
CA TRP A 94 -14.32 -25.09 16.06
C TRP A 94 -13.82 -25.38 17.47
N GLY A 95 -12.86 -24.61 17.99
CA GLY A 95 -12.25 -24.86 19.29
C GLY A 95 -11.22 -26.00 19.27
N GLU A 96 -10.69 -26.34 18.10
CA GLU A 96 -9.74 -27.44 17.90
C GLU A 96 -8.30 -27.03 18.25
N VAL A 97 -8.04 -26.78 19.54
CA VAL A 97 -6.78 -26.20 20.03
C VAL A 97 -5.56 -27.07 19.71
N GLN A 98 -5.69 -28.40 19.84
CA GLN A 98 -4.57 -29.32 19.59
C GLN A 98 -4.19 -29.38 18.11
N ALA A 99 -5.17 -29.36 17.21
CA ALA A 99 -4.98 -29.29 15.76
C ALA A 99 -4.39 -27.94 15.32
N LEU A 100 -4.78 -26.85 15.99
CA LEU A 100 -4.35 -25.49 15.68
C LEU A 100 -2.86 -25.25 16.02
N LYS A 101 -2.37 -25.79 17.13
CA LYS A 101 -1.00 -25.55 17.63
C LYS A 101 0.11 -25.79 16.59
N PRO A 102 0.22 -26.95 15.91
CA PRO A 102 1.26 -27.16 14.91
C PRO A 102 1.09 -26.26 13.66
N LEU A 103 -0.15 -25.90 13.32
CA LEU A 103 -0.41 -25.01 12.20
C LEU A 103 0.05 -23.58 12.49
N LEU A 104 -0.18 -23.07 13.71
CA LEU A 104 0.35 -21.78 14.15
C LEU A 104 1.88 -21.75 14.16
N ALA A 105 2.51 -22.84 14.64
CA ALA A 105 3.96 -22.98 14.60
C ALA A 105 4.49 -22.92 13.16
N SER A 106 3.86 -23.65 12.24
CA SER A 106 4.24 -23.58 10.82
C SER A 106 4.03 -22.20 10.22
N LEU A 107 2.89 -21.54 10.49
CA LEU A 107 2.65 -20.18 10.02
C LEU A 107 3.75 -19.24 10.50
N ARG A 108 4.15 -19.33 11.77
CA ARG A 108 5.22 -18.50 12.36
C ARG A 108 6.56 -18.63 11.64
N GLU A 109 6.89 -19.81 11.10
CA GLU A 109 8.13 -20.03 10.33
C GLU A 109 8.18 -19.22 9.02
N PHE A 110 7.03 -18.80 8.47
CA PHE A 110 6.97 -17.96 7.27
C PHE A 110 7.04 -16.47 7.58
N ALA A 111 7.04 -16.07 8.84
CA ALA A 111 7.10 -14.66 9.21
C ALA A 111 8.53 -14.12 9.11
N VAL A 112 8.67 -12.97 8.45
CA VAL A 112 9.88 -12.15 8.47
C VAL A 112 9.57 -10.92 9.30
N CYS A 113 10.32 -10.74 10.39
CA CYS A 113 10.14 -9.62 11.32
C CYS A 113 11.38 -8.74 11.35
N ASP A 114 11.17 -7.45 11.14
CA ASP A 114 12.17 -6.40 11.28
C ASP A 114 11.68 -5.32 12.25
N LYS A 115 12.62 -4.66 12.94
CA LYS A 115 12.28 -3.63 13.94
C LYS A 115 11.62 -2.40 13.33
N GLU A 116 12.00 -2.00 12.12
CA GLU A 116 11.47 -0.84 11.42
C GLU A 116 10.24 -1.19 10.59
N ALA A 117 10.33 -2.23 9.76
CA ALA A 117 9.26 -2.59 8.81
C ALA A 117 8.09 -3.39 9.44
N GLY A 118 8.28 -3.92 10.65
CA GLY A 118 7.31 -4.82 11.30
C GLY A 118 7.45 -6.27 10.83
N CYS A 119 6.37 -7.04 10.97
CA CYS A 119 6.32 -8.45 10.60
C CYS A 119 5.44 -8.66 9.38
N TYR A 120 5.96 -9.36 8.38
CA TYR A 120 5.24 -9.70 7.16
C TYR A 120 5.55 -11.12 6.71
N PHE A 121 4.72 -11.63 5.81
CA PHE A 121 4.81 -13.00 5.32
C PHE A 121 5.12 -12.92 3.82
N PRO A 122 6.40 -13.04 3.43
CA PRO A 122 6.76 -13.07 2.01
C PRO A 122 6.02 -14.21 1.32
N ASN A 123 5.50 -13.95 0.12
CA ASN A 123 4.73 -14.93 -0.66
C ASN A 123 3.51 -15.50 0.09
N ALA A 124 2.84 -14.65 0.90
CA ALA A 124 1.64 -15.07 1.63
C ALA A 124 0.53 -15.63 0.72
N VAL A 125 0.55 -15.22 -0.55
CA VAL A 125 -0.42 -15.58 -1.59
C VAL A 125 0.26 -16.22 -2.79
N SER A 126 -0.48 -17.09 -3.48
CA SER A 126 -0.02 -17.65 -4.76
C SER A 126 -0.10 -16.61 -5.87
N HIS A 127 0.94 -16.51 -6.71
CA HIS A 127 0.94 -15.64 -7.89
C HIS A 127 -0.10 -16.02 -8.96
N THR A 128 -0.68 -17.23 -8.87
CA THR A 128 -1.61 -17.78 -9.87
C THR A 128 -3.08 -17.50 -9.57
N ASP A 129 -3.42 -17.02 -8.37
CA ASP A 129 -4.81 -16.78 -7.98
C ASP A 129 -5.15 -15.28 -8.06
N PRO A 130 -5.96 -14.85 -9.04
CA PRO A 130 -6.34 -13.45 -9.20
C PRO A 130 -7.20 -12.90 -8.05
N MET A 131 -7.78 -13.78 -7.22
CA MET A 131 -8.55 -13.42 -6.01
C MET A 131 -7.73 -13.47 -4.73
N SER A 132 -6.44 -13.79 -4.82
CA SER A 132 -5.55 -13.78 -3.66
C SER A 132 -5.03 -12.36 -3.38
N SER A 133 -4.95 -12.01 -2.10
CA SER A 133 -4.49 -10.69 -1.67
C SER A 133 -3.61 -10.80 -0.44
N SER A 134 -2.40 -10.24 -0.55
CA SER A 134 -1.47 -10.15 0.57
C SER A 134 -2.08 -9.38 1.74
N MET A 135 -2.83 -8.30 1.48
CA MET A 135 -3.51 -7.53 2.52
C MET A 135 -4.53 -8.37 3.28
N LYS A 136 -5.35 -9.15 2.56
CA LYS A 136 -6.33 -10.05 3.17
C LYS A 136 -5.67 -11.15 3.99
N ALA A 137 -4.58 -11.74 3.48
CA ALA A 137 -3.82 -12.74 4.21
C ALA A 137 -3.29 -12.17 5.53
N HIS A 138 -2.68 -10.98 5.51
CA HIS A 138 -2.19 -10.33 6.72
C HIS A 138 -3.31 -9.92 7.68
N ALA A 139 -4.51 -9.59 7.18
CA ALA A 139 -5.66 -9.26 8.05
C ALA A 139 -6.13 -10.48 8.83
N LEU A 140 -6.12 -11.65 8.19
CA LEU A 140 -6.39 -12.93 8.85
C LEU A 140 -5.28 -13.29 9.83
N LEU A 141 -4.02 -13.13 9.44
CA LEU A 141 -2.87 -13.43 10.30
C LEU A 141 -2.85 -12.55 11.55
N LEU A 142 -3.21 -11.26 11.42
CA LEU A 142 -3.35 -10.35 12.56
C LEU A 142 -4.36 -10.87 13.59
N ARG A 143 -5.49 -11.39 13.12
CA ARG A 143 -6.52 -12.03 13.97
C ARG A 143 -6.03 -13.35 14.57
N ILE A 144 -5.37 -14.19 13.79
CA ILE A 144 -4.88 -15.51 14.21
C ILE A 144 -3.82 -15.36 15.32
N PHE A 145 -2.92 -14.40 15.15
CA PHE A 145 -1.81 -14.12 16.07
C PHE A 145 -2.16 -13.06 17.13
N ALA A 146 -3.44 -12.90 17.48
CA ALA A 146 -3.87 -11.90 18.48
C ALA A 146 -3.19 -12.05 19.86
N GLU A 147 -2.78 -13.27 20.22
CA GLU A 147 -2.09 -13.57 21.49
C GLU A 147 -0.54 -13.55 21.38
N ASP A 148 0.01 -13.41 20.17
CA ASP A 148 1.45 -13.35 19.94
C ASP A 148 1.89 -11.90 19.77
N SER A 149 2.28 -11.24 20.86
CA SER A 149 2.57 -9.80 20.87
C SER A 149 3.56 -9.36 19.79
N ILE A 150 4.59 -10.18 19.51
CA ILE A 150 5.61 -9.87 18.50
C ILE A 150 4.99 -9.82 17.11
N LEU A 151 4.25 -10.86 16.71
CA LEU A 151 3.62 -10.92 15.40
C LEU A 151 2.46 -9.94 15.28
N HIS A 152 1.66 -9.79 16.34
CA HIS A 152 0.51 -8.92 16.36
C HIS A 152 0.91 -7.46 16.13
N GLU A 153 1.83 -6.94 16.95
CA GLU A 153 2.33 -5.57 16.81
C GLU A 153 3.13 -5.39 15.52
N GLY A 154 3.91 -6.40 15.12
CA GLY A 154 4.67 -6.40 13.89
C GLY A 154 3.79 -6.29 12.65
N ILE A 155 2.70 -7.06 12.57
CA ILE A 155 1.77 -7.02 11.43
C ILE A 155 1.03 -5.67 11.38
N ILE A 156 0.65 -5.10 12.55
CA ILE A 156 0.05 -3.75 12.61
C ILE A 156 1.03 -2.71 12.05
N ARG A 157 2.30 -2.77 12.47
CA ARG A 157 3.35 -1.87 11.97
C ARG A 157 3.51 -2.00 10.46
N TRP A 158 3.58 -3.24 9.96
CA TRP A 158 3.68 -3.50 8.53
C TRP A 158 2.50 -2.94 7.74
N PHE A 159 1.26 -3.07 8.23
CA PHE A 159 0.10 -2.48 7.56
C PHE A 159 0.22 -0.97 7.42
N LEU A 160 0.65 -0.30 8.49
CA LEU A 160 0.71 1.15 8.52
C LEU A 160 1.85 1.68 7.64
N ASP A 161 3.03 1.04 7.64
CA ASP A 161 4.11 1.40 6.71
C ASP A 161 3.72 1.13 5.25
N ASN A 162 3.06 -0.02 4.98
CA ASN A 162 2.55 -0.32 3.66
C ASN A 162 1.47 0.68 3.22
N LYS A 163 0.61 1.18 4.13
CA LYS A 163 -0.38 2.23 3.82
C LYS A 163 0.26 3.58 3.48
N GLN A 164 1.35 3.93 4.17
CA GLN A 164 2.07 5.18 3.93
C GLN A 164 2.67 5.21 2.53
N ASN A 165 3.20 4.07 2.06
CA ASN A 165 3.93 3.99 0.80
C ASN A 165 3.06 3.56 -0.39
N ASN A 166 1.96 2.83 -0.16
CA ASN A 166 1.20 2.18 -1.23
C ASN A 166 -0.30 2.52 -1.20
N LEU A 167 -0.89 2.55 -2.40
CA LEU A 167 -2.33 2.61 -2.61
C LEU A 167 -2.97 1.38 -2.00
N TRP A 168 -3.92 1.60 -1.11
CA TRP A 168 -4.86 0.55 -0.72
C TRP A 168 -6.00 0.56 -1.73
N THR A 169 -6.31 -0.60 -2.29
CA THR A 169 -7.37 -0.73 -3.31
C THR A 169 -8.75 -0.46 -2.67
N SER A 170 -9.74 -0.04 -3.46
CA SER A 170 -11.13 0.13 -3.00
C SER A 170 -11.91 -1.18 -2.89
N ARG A 171 -11.21 -2.31 -2.75
CA ARG A 171 -11.80 -3.65 -2.73
C ARG A 171 -12.04 -4.15 -1.30
N THR A 172 -12.65 -5.32 -1.18
CA THR A 172 -13.05 -5.91 0.12
C THR A 172 -11.88 -6.13 1.06
N GLU A 173 -10.65 -6.27 0.55
CA GLU A 173 -9.46 -6.51 1.36
C GLU A 173 -9.06 -5.30 2.20
N THR A 174 -9.34 -4.08 1.73
CA THR A 174 -9.16 -2.87 2.54
C THR A 174 -10.13 -2.87 3.72
N SER A 175 -11.37 -3.32 3.52
CA SER A 175 -12.34 -3.48 4.61
C SER A 175 -11.87 -4.53 5.63
N ASP A 176 -11.31 -5.66 5.15
CA ASP A 176 -10.76 -6.71 6.02
C ASP A 176 -9.64 -6.16 6.92
N VAL A 177 -8.71 -5.37 6.35
CA VAL A 177 -7.62 -4.74 7.12
C VAL A 177 -8.15 -3.72 8.12
N ILE A 178 -9.05 -2.82 7.70
CA ILE A 178 -9.64 -1.82 8.61
C ILE A 178 -10.36 -2.51 9.77
N HIS A 179 -11.18 -3.52 9.47
CA HIS A 179 -11.88 -4.29 10.49
C HIS A 179 -10.88 -4.98 11.45
N ALA A 180 -9.83 -5.62 10.92
CA ALA A 180 -8.82 -6.28 11.74
C ALA A 180 -8.07 -5.30 12.65
N LEU A 181 -7.71 -4.11 12.15
CA LEU A 181 -7.06 -3.05 12.94
C LEU A 181 -7.99 -2.50 14.04
N LEU A 182 -9.26 -2.24 13.73
CA LEU A 182 -10.23 -1.76 14.71
C LEU A 182 -10.48 -2.79 15.83
N TYR A 183 -10.61 -4.06 15.46
CA TYR A 183 -10.78 -5.15 16.43
C TYR A 183 -9.53 -5.34 17.31
N SER A 184 -8.34 -5.15 16.74
CA SER A 184 -7.07 -5.21 17.48
C SER A 184 -6.88 -4.01 18.41
N GLY A 185 -7.43 -2.85 18.03
CA GLY A 185 -7.29 -1.59 18.75
C GLY A 185 -8.16 -1.45 20.00
N GLU A 186 -9.16 -2.31 20.24
CA GLU A 186 -10.03 -2.20 21.43
C GLU A 186 -9.24 -2.36 22.75
N SER A 187 -8.13 -3.10 22.75
CA SER A 187 -7.23 -3.19 23.92
C SER A 187 -6.47 -1.88 24.22
N VAL A 188 -6.33 -0.98 23.23
CA VAL A 188 -5.64 0.31 23.38
C VAL A 188 -6.54 1.37 24.03
N ALA A 189 -7.86 1.16 24.03
CA ALA A 189 -8.84 2.14 24.52
C ALA A 189 -9.05 2.13 26.05
N VAL A 190 -8.38 1.25 26.79
CA VAL A 190 -8.61 1.10 28.24
C VAL A 190 -7.88 2.17 29.06
N ASN A 191 -6.78 2.73 28.54
CA ASN A 191 -6.06 3.84 29.16
C ASN A 191 -5.81 4.94 28.13
N PRO A 192 -6.04 6.24 28.44
CA PRO A 192 -5.68 7.31 27.51
C PRO A 192 -4.18 7.23 27.22
N VAL A 193 -3.81 7.29 25.94
CA VAL A 193 -2.40 7.31 25.53
C VAL A 193 -1.73 8.52 26.19
N GLN A 194 -0.84 8.26 27.14
CA GLN A 194 -0.05 9.30 27.82
C GLN A 194 1.26 9.49 27.07
N TYR A 195 1.52 10.72 26.65
CA TYR A 195 2.77 11.09 26.02
C TYR A 195 3.17 12.51 26.46
N GLU A 196 4.46 12.78 26.43
CA GLU A 196 5.03 14.09 26.73
C GLU A 196 5.70 14.62 25.47
N VAL A 197 5.39 15.86 25.07
CA VAL A 197 6.06 16.56 23.97
C VAL A 197 6.84 17.72 24.53
N VAL A 198 8.15 17.76 24.24
CA VAL A 198 9.04 18.86 24.58
C VAL A 198 9.60 19.43 23.28
N HIS A 199 9.42 20.73 23.07
CA HIS A 199 9.94 21.45 21.91
C HIS A 199 11.05 22.41 22.36
N ARG A 200 12.23 22.33 21.73
CA ARG A 200 13.38 23.21 21.99
C ARG A 200 14.09 23.55 20.68
N GLY A 201 13.89 24.78 20.20
CA GLY A 201 14.50 25.24 18.94
C GLY A 201 13.97 24.45 17.75
N THR A 202 14.82 23.66 17.10
CA THR A 202 14.44 22.75 15.99
C THR A 202 14.28 21.30 16.44
N THR A 203 14.38 21.02 17.75
CA THR A 203 14.31 19.67 18.31
C THR A 203 12.96 19.41 18.95
N TYR A 204 12.27 18.37 18.47
CA TYR A 204 11.03 17.85 19.03
C TYR A 204 11.32 16.52 19.72
N THR A 205 11.07 16.44 21.03
CA THR A 205 11.19 15.19 21.80
C THR A 205 9.80 14.72 22.17
N VAL A 206 9.43 13.51 21.72
CA VAL A 206 8.19 12.85 22.14
C VAL A 206 8.54 11.64 23.00
N ARG A 207 8.05 11.61 24.23
CA ARG A 207 8.22 10.49 25.15
C ARG A 207 6.89 9.76 25.29
N ASN A 208 6.86 8.52 24.85
CA ASN A 208 5.75 7.63 25.13
C ASN A 208 5.78 7.25 26.63
N ARG A 209 4.66 7.43 27.33
CA ARG A 209 4.50 7.07 28.75
C ARG A 209 3.59 5.86 28.93
N THR A 210 3.19 5.20 27.83
CA THR A 210 2.41 3.97 27.86
C THR A 210 3.20 2.81 27.26
N GLU A 211 2.73 1.59 27.53
CA GLU A 211 3.25 0.37 26.92
C GLU A 211 2.70 0.13 25.50
N THR A 212 1.73 0.95 25.08
CA THR A 212 1.12 0.85 23.74
C THR A 212 1.94 1.60 22.71
N LEU A 213 1.93 1.12 21.48
CA LEU A 213 2.58 1.78 20.35
C LEU A 213 2.00 3.19 20.11
N LEU A 214 2.87 4.20 20.16
CA LEU A 214 2.53 5.60 19.90
C LEU A 214 2.95 5.96 18.47
N TYR A 215 2.00 6.43 17.65
CA TYR A 215 2.26 6.99 16.33
C TYR A 215 2.31 8.51 16.42
N VAL A 216 3.39 9.11 15.93
CA VAL A 216 3.62 10.55 15.95
C VAL A 216 3.85 11.02 14.53
N THR A 217 3.19 12.11 14.14
CA THR A 217 3.47 12.80 12.88
C THR A 217 3.68 14.28 13.15
N LEU A 218 4.80 14.81 12.65
CA LEU A 218 5.15 16.22 12.76
C LEU A 218 5.19 16.81 11.36
N TYR A 219 4.42 17.87 11.14
CA TYR A 219 4.45 18.66 9.91
C TYR A 219 4.91 20.07 10.24
N GLU A 220 6.06 20.46 9.69
CA GLU A 220 6.58 21.81 9.81
C GLU A 220 6.81 22.38 8.40
N HIS A 221 6.28 23.58 8.14
CA HIS A 221 6.44 24.29 6.88
C HIS A 221 7.26 25.54 7.13
N ILE A 222 8.39 25.64 6.44
CA ILE A 222 9.31 26.77 6.55
C ILE A 222 9.41 27.43 5.17
N THR A 223 9.47 28.76 5.16
CA THR A 223 9.78 29.53 3.96
C THR A 223 11.27 29.79 3.95
N GLU A 224 11.97 29.26 2.96
CA GLU A 224 13.41 29.47 2.77
C GLU A 224 13.67 30.25 1.47
N ASP A 225 14.79 30.98 1.43
CA ASP A 225 15.27 31.57 0.19
C ASP A 225 15.75 30.47 -0.74
N LEU A 226 15.17 30.42 -1.94
CA LEU A 226 15.46 29.41 -2.94
C LEU A 226 16.96 29.40 -3.32
N SER A 227 17.66 30.55 -3.27
CA SER A 227 19.08 30.62 -3.59
C SER A 227 19.98 29.93 -2.55
N THR A 228 19.44 29.62 -1.37
CA THR A 228 20.18 28.94 -0.28
C THR A 228 19.85 27.46 -0.16
N ALA A 229 18.83 26.98 -0.88
CA ALA A 229 18.38 25.61 -0.82
C ALA A 229 19.33 24.66 -1.56
N LEU A 230 19.85 23.65 -0.84
CA LEU A 230 20.70 22.62 -1.42
C LEU A 230 19.84 21.48 -2.02
N PRO A 231 20.25 20.91 -3.17
CA PRO A 231 19.63 19.69 -3.69
C PRO A 231 19.69 18.56 -2.66
N TYR A 232 18.62 17.77 -2.59
CA TYR A 232 18.56 16.60 -1.72
C TYR A 232 17.72 15.49 -2.36
N ALA A 233 17.96 14.25 -1.93
CA ALA A 233 17.18 13.10 -2.32
C ALA A 233 17.02 12.16 -1.13
N ASN A 234 15.79 11.79 -0.81
CA ASN A 234 15.48 10.77 0.18
C ASN A 234 14.46 9.78 -0.41
N GLY A 235 14.95 8.65 -0.93
CA GLY A 235 14.14 7.62 -1.59
C GLY A 235 13.51 8.02 -2.92
N LEU A 236 13.45 9.32 -3.23
CA LEU A 236 13.06 9.89 -4.51
C LEU A 236 14.15 10.87 -4.94
N GLU A 237 14.64 10.68 -6.15
CA GLU A 237 15.65 11.53 -6.79
C GLU A 237 15.06 12.11 -8.07
N ILE A 238 15.34 13.38 -8.33
CA ILE A 238 14.85 14.08 -9.51
C ILE A 238 15.93 14.99 -10.05
N THR A 239 16.19 14.88 -11.35
CA THR A 239 17.04 15.82 -12.09
C THR A 239 16.29 16.36 -13.30
N ARG A 240 16.67 17.56 -13.74
CA ARG A 240 16.15 18.15 -14.97
C ARG A 240 17.31 18.63 -15.83
N THR A 241 17.30 18.22 -17.08
CA THR A 241 18.18 18.74 -18.12
C THR A 241 17.36 19.42 -19.21
N TRP A 242 17.95 20.41 -19.88
CA TRP A 242 17.34 21.12 -20.99
C TRP A 242 18.00 20.72 -22.30
N HIS A 243 17.20 20.54 -23.34
CA HIS A 243 17.66 20.08 -24.64
C HIS A 243 17.01 20.88 -25.77
N ARG A 244 17.77 21.14 -26.84
CA ARG A 244 17.20 21.69 -28.08
C ARG A 244 16.35 20.62 -28.78
N THR A 245 15.19 21.01 -29.30
CA THR A 245 14.31 20.06 -30.01
C THR A 245 14.89 19.62 -31.36
N THR A 246 15.76 20.42 -31.97
CA THR A 246 16.33 20.17 -33.32
C THR A 246 17.31 19.01 -33.36
N ASP A 247 18.21 18.92 -32.38
CA ASP A 247 19.34 17.98 -32.38
C ASP A 247 19.51 17.23 -31.04
N GLN A 248 18.62 17.47 -30.07
CA GLN A 248 18.70 16.93 -28.70
C GLN A 248 19.97 17.32 -27.93
N SER A 249 20.74 18.32 -28.41
CA SER A 249 21.90 18.84 -27.72
C SER A 249 21.52 19.38 -26.33
N LEU A 250 22.39 19.17 -25.35
CA LEU A 250 22.22 19.72 -24.00
C LEU A 250 22.36 21.24 -24.04
N ILE A 251 21.56 21.92 -23.24
CA ILE A 251 21.62 23.37 -23.01
C ILE A 251 22.19 23.59 -21.61
N GLY A 252 23.38 24.20 -21.52
CA GLY A 252 24.02 24.63 -20.27
C GLY A 252 23.74 26.10 -19.92
N GLU A 253 24.34 26.60 -18.84
CA GLU A 253 24.11 27.97 -18.36
C GLU A 253 24.58 29.08 -19.31
N GLU A 254 25.66 28.83 -20.04
CA GLU A 254 26.28 29.78 -20.96
C GLU A 254 25.68 29.74 -22.37
N ASP A 255 24.80 28.76 -22.63
CA ASP A 255 24.08 28.67 -23.90
C ASP A 255 23.07 29.81 -24.04
N ILE A 256 23.04 30.42 -25.22
CA ILE A 256 22.10 31.49 -25.55
C ILE A 256 20.96 30.91 -26.36
N LEU A 257 19.74 31.04 -25.84
CA LEU A 257 18.51 30.70 -26.53
C LEU A 257 17.95 31.91 -27.25
N ARG A 258 17.16 31.68 -28.31
CA ARG A 258 16.47 32.75 -29.04
C ARG A 258 14.95 32.67 -28.87
N PRO A 259 14.23 33.82 -28.81
CA PRO A 259 12.77 33.79 -28.88
C PRO A 259 12.27 33.03 -30.11
N GLY A 260 11.24 32.21 -29.94
CA GLY A 260 10.69 31.32 -30.96
C GLY A 260 11.34 29.94 -31.04
N GLU A 261 12.49 29.73 -30.40
CA GLU A 261 13.15 28.41 -30.35
C GLU A 261 12.29 27.39 -29.58
N GLN A 262 12.27 26.15 -30.07
CA GLN A 262 11.65 25.01 -29.37
C GLN A 262 12.71 24.22 -28.62
N ILE A 263 12.47 24.03 -27.33
CA ILE A 263 13.31 23.26 -26.43
C ILE A 263 12.44 22.28 -25.63
N PHE A 264 13.06 21.34 -24.94
CA PHE A 264 12.35 20.51 -23.98
C PHE A 264 13.14 20.31 -22.69
N ALA A 265 12.41 20.18 -21.59
CA ALA A 265 12.95 19.71 -20.32
C ALA A 265 12.83 18.19 -20.29
N ARG A 266 13.91 17.50 -19.93
CA ARG A 266 13.93 16.07 -19.62
C ARG A 266 14.05 15.93 -18.11
N TYR A 267 13.08 15.27 -17.50
CA TYR A 267 13.06 14.93 -16.09
C TYR A 267 13.44 13.47 -15.92
N LEU A 268 14.49 13.19 -15.16
CA LEU A 268 14.88 11.84 -14.76
C LEU A 268 14.50 11.65 -13.29
N LEU A 269 13.50 10.83 -13.07
CA LEU A 269 12.95 10.49 -11.76
C LEU A 269 13.40 9.08 -11.40
N ASN A 270 14.19 8.95 -10.33
CA ASN A 270 14.66 7.67 -9.83
C ASN A 270 14.06 7.39 -8.45
N ASN A 271 13.68 6.14 -8.21
CA ASN A 271 13.02 5.70 -6.99
C ASN A 271 13.46 4.29 -6.60
N ASN A 272 13.71 4.07 -5.31
CA ASN A 272 14.24 2.80 -4.80
C ASN A 272 13.20 1.70 -4.53
N LYS A 273 11.90 2.03 -4.53
CA LYS A 273 10.80 1.07 -4.30
C LYS A 273 9.53 1.51 -4.98
N ASP A 274 8.57 0.62 -5.19
CA ASP A 274 7.24 1.02 -5.67
C ASP A 274 6.60 2.01 -4.69
N ARG A 275 6.02 3.08 -5.22
CA ARG A 275 5.37 4.13 -4.44
C ARG A 275 4.09 4.58 -5.10
N SER A 276 3.08 4.85 -4.28
CA SER A 276 1.83 5.43 -4.74
C SER A 276 1.71 6.91 -4.39
N PHE A 277 0.93 7.64 -5.19
CA PHE A 277 0.61 9.05 -4.97
C PHE A 277 1.85 9.96 -4.87
N VAL A 278 2.71 9.87 -5.87
CA VAL A 278 3.88 10.76 -5.98
C VAL A 278 3.46 12.01 -6.77
N HIS A 279 3.92 13.16 -6.30
CA HIS A 279 3.68 14.45 -6.94
C HIS A 279 5.03 15.09 -7.29
N LEU A 280 5.22 15.40 -8.57
CA LEU A 280 6.31 16.22 -9.06
C LEU A 280 5.78 17.61 -9.42
N LYS A 281 6.31 18.64 -8.76
CA LYS A 281 6.11 20.04 -9.12
C LYS A 281 7.36 20.52 -9.85
N ALA A 282 7.22 20.88 -11.12
CA ALA A 282 8.28 21.50 -11.91
C ALA A 282 7.98 22.99 -12.12
N SER A 283 8.76 23.86 -11.49
CA SER A 283 8.65 25.30 -11.70
C SER A 283 9.12 25.68 -13.10
N ARG A 284 8.44 26.64 -13.72
CA ARG A 284 8.70 27.05 -15.10
C ARG A 284 9.49 28.36 -15.14
N PRO A 285 10.53 28.46 -15.97
CA PRO A 285 11.17 29.74 -16.27
C PRO A 285 10.15 30.68 -16.92
N ALA A 286 10.15 31.97 -16.55
CA ALA A 286 9.17 32.93 -17.05
C ALA A 286 9.23 33.16 -18.57
N CYS A 287 10.36 32.81 -19.21
CA CYS A 287 10.54 32.90 -20.65
C CYS A 287 10.03 31.70 -21.45
N LEU A 288 9.41 30.71 -20.80
CA LEU A 288 8.97 29.49 -21.46
C LEU A 288 7.45 29.34 -21.41
N MET A 289 6.87 29.00 -22.55
CA MET A 289 5.48 28.60 -22.68
C MET A 289 5.41 27.12 -23.06
N PRO A 290 4.63 26.27 -22.37
CA PRO A 290 4.44 24.88 -22.78
C PRO A 290 3.85 24.82 -24.19
N VAL A 291 4.31 23.87 -25.02
CA VAL A 291 3.71 23.64 -26.35
C VAL A 291 2.25 23.20 -26.21
N THR A 292 1.93 22.46 -25.15
CA THR A 292 0.57 22.01 -24.82
C THR A 292 0.10 22.59 -23.50
N GLU A 293 -0.91 23.46 -23.54
CA GLU A 293 -1.47 24.13 -22.36
C GLU A 293 -2.56 23.33 -21.65
N THR A 294 -3.07 22.27 -22.28
CA THR A 294 -4.13 21.45 -21.69
C THR A 294 -3.57 20.48 -20.65
N SER A 295 -4.32 20.32 -19.55
CA SER A 295 -4.08 19.29 -18.57
C SER A 295 -4.69 17.96 -19.04
N GLY A 296 -4.13 16.83 -18.63
CA GLY A 296 -4.58 15.53 -19.11
C GLY A 296 -3.78 14.35 -18.60
N TYR A 297 -4.22 13.15 -18.99
CA TYR A 297 -3.52 11.91 -18.66
C TYR A 297 -2.46 11.60 -19.71
N HIS A 298 -1.27 11.23 -19.25
CA HIS A 298 -0.13 10.89 -20.08
C HIS A 298 0.52 9.61 -19.56
N GLY A 299 1.31 8.96 -20.39
CA GLY A 299 2.11 7.83 -19.96
C GLY A 299 3.14 7.40 -20.98
N SER A 300 4.06 6.60 -20.49
CA SER A 300 4.97 5.78 -21.27
C SER A 300 4.59 4.29 -21.09
N LEU A 301 5.37 3.39 -21.67
CA LEU A 301 5.23 1.95 -21.45
C LEU A 301 5.31 1.54 -19.97
N THR A 302 6.03 2.32 -19.14
CA THR A 302 6.40 1.93 -17.77
C THR A 302 5.78 2.81 -16.69
N CYS A 303 5.20 3.96 -17.04
CA CYS A 303 4.70 4.91 -16.05
C CYS A 303 3.56 5.75 -16.61
N PHE A 304 2.56 6.06 -15.78
CA PHE A 304 1.44 6.92 -16.15
C PHE A 304 1.25 8.02 -15.10
N TRP A 305 0.82 9.19 -15.57
CA TRP A 305 0.62 10.36 -14.73
C TRP A 305 -0.49 11.27 -15.25
N PHE A 306 -1.10 12.01 -14.34
CA PHE A 306 -1.92 13.17 -14.69
C PHE A 306 -1.04 14.41 -14.70
N ARG A 307 -1.01 15.13 -15.81
CA ARG A 307 -0.28 16.38 -16.00
C ARG A 307 -1.25 17.56 -15.81
N GLU A 308 -0.91 18.45 -14.90
CA GLU A 308 -1.65 19.68 -14.62
C GLU A 308 -0.78 20.89 -14.97
N VAL A 309 -1.23 21.69 -15.93
CA VAL A 309 -0.54 22.92 -16.35
C VAL A 309 -1.04 24.09 -15.51
N LYS A 310 -0.13 24.72 -14.76
CA LYS A 310 -0.38 25.99 -14.07
C LYS A 310 0.44 27.11 -14.70
N GLN A 311 0.14 28.34 -14.32
CA GLN A 311 0.81 29.53 -14.84
C GLN A 311 2.33 29.52 -14.61
N ALA A 312 2.80 29.18 -13.41
CA ALA A 312 4.21 29.22 -13.04
C ALA A 312 4.88 27.83 -12.91
N SER A 313 4.14 26.74 -13.14
CA SER A 313 4.65 25.38 -12.97
C SER A 313 3.83 24.37 -13.75
N THR A 314 4.44 23.24 -14.10
CA THR A 314 3.72 22.02 -14.49
C THR A 314 3.79 21.03 -13.34
N GLN A 315 2.65 20.43 -12.98
CA GLN A 315 2.55 19.43 -11.92
C GLN A 315 2.24 18.07 -12.53
N TYR A 316 2.86 17.02 -12.02
CA TYR A 316 2.70 15.64 -12.48
C TYR A 316 2.32 14.77 -11.29
N PHE A 317 1.17 14.10 -11.40
CA PHE A 317 0.62 13.24 -10.36
C PHE A 317 0.67 11.80 -10.80
N PHE A 318 1.46 11.00 -10.09
CA PHE A 318 1.63 9.58 -10.34
C PHE A 318 0.77 8.81 -9.34
N GLN A 319 -0.19 8.03 -9.84
CA GLN A 319 -0.98 7.15 -8.98
C GLN A 319 -0.12 6.00 -8.47
N ASN A 320 0.67 5.40 -9.36
CA ASN A 320 1.67 4.39 -9.04
C ASN A 320 2.96 4.69 -9.82
N LEU A 321 4.06 4.78 -9.09
CA LEU A 321 5.41 4.97 -9.60
C LEU A 321 6.22 3.74 -9.20
N THR A 322 6.53 2.88 -10.16
CA THR A 322 7.31 1.67 -9.89
C THR A 322 8.75 2.02 -9.50
N ALA A 323 9.45 1.10 -8.86
CA ALA A 323 10.88 1.22 -8.62
C ALA A 323 11.65 1.37 -9.94
N GLY A 324 12.79 2.05 -9.88
CA GLY A 324 13.67 2.30 -11.02
C GLY A 324 13.59 3.73 -11.57
N GLU A 325 14.13 3.88 -12.78
CA GLU A 325 14.25 5.16 -13.47
C GLU A 325 13.06 5.42 -14.41
N HIS A 326 12.54 6.64 -14.36
CA HIS A 326 11.45 7.13 -15.16
C HIS A 326 11.84 8.42 -15.85
N LYS A 327 11.60 8.48 -17.16
CA LYS A 327 11.90 9.66 -17.97
C LYS A 327 10.60 10.35 -18.42
N LEU A 328 10.52 11.66 -18.17
CA LEU A 328 9.46 12.52 -18.68
C LEU A 328 10.07 13.63 -19.51
N GLU A 329 9.42 14.01 -20.60
CA GLU A 329 9.85 15.10 -21.46
C GLU A 329 8.70 16.10 -21.64
N GLU A 330 9.01 17.39 -21.54
CA GLU A 330 8.06 18.49 -21.68
C GLU A 330 8.60 19.51 -22.66
N HIS A 331 7.84 19.81 -23.71
CA HIS A 331 8.26 20.74 -24.76
C HIS A 331 7.78 22.16 -24.48
N PHE A 332 8.64 23.12 -24.79
CA PHE A 332 8.42 24.54 -24.57
C PHE A 332 8.83 25.37 -25.78
N ILE A 333 8.20 26.53 -25.91
CA ILE A 333 8.60 27.61 -26.81
C ILE A 333 9.19 28.74 -25.98
N VAL A 334 10.34 29.26 -26.40
CA VAL A 334 10.98 30.44 -25.79
C VAL A 334 10.25 31.71 -26.24
N THR A 335 9.83 32.58 -25.31
CA THR A 335 8.93 33.70 -25.62
C THR A 335 9.56 35.09 -25.47
N GLN A 336 10.45 35.30 -24.50
CA GLN A 336 10.97 36.63 -24.14
C GLN A 336 12.46 36.60 -23.84
N GLN A 337 13.14 37.69 -24.20
CA GLN A 337 14.57 37.91 -23.93
C GLN A 337 14.82 38.29 -22.47
N GLY A 338 16.02 37.97 -21.99
CA GLY A 338 16.44 38.30 -20.64
C GLY A 338 17.25 37.18 -19.97
N SER A 339 17.53 37.39 -18.69
CA SER A 339 18.16 36.40 -17.82
C SER A 339 17.11 35.88 -16.85
N PHE A 340 16.82 34.58 -16.92
CA PHE A 340 15.77 33.93 -16.14
C PHE A 340 16.36 32.86 -15.23
N HIS A 341 15.66 32.59 -14.14
CA HIS A 341 15.94 31.41 -13.32
C HIS A 341 15.18 30.22 -13.91
N GLN A 342 15.82 29.06 -14.03
CA GLN A 342 15.19 27.86 -14.59
C GLN A 342 14.05 27.32 -13.70
N GLY A 343 13.96 27.81 -12.47
CA GLY A 343 13.01 27.36 -11.44
C GLY A 343 13.46 26.06 -10.80
N SER A 344 12.91 25.70 -9.65
CA SER A 344 13.22 24.43 -8.99
C SER A 344 12.22 23.33 -9.35
N ILE A 345 12.64 22.09 -9.15
CA ILE A 345 11.80 20.89 -9.26
C ILE A 345 11.78 20.18 -7.90
N LYS A 346 10.59 19.73 -7.50
CA LYS A 346 10.41 18.96 -6.27
C LYS A 346 9.52 17.77 -6.55
N VAL A 347 9.99 16.57 -6.22
CA VAL A 347 9.19 15.35 -6.22
C VAL A 347 8.97 14.91 -4.78
N GLN A 348 7.76 14.45 -4.45
CA GLN A 348 7.42 14.07 -3.08
C GLN A 348 6.26 13.07 -3.06
N SER A 349 6.29 12.11 -2.13
CA SER A 349 5.09 11.32 -1.82
C SER A 349 4.08 12.17 -1.05
N LEU A 350 2.82 12.16 -1.48
CA LEU A 350 1.74 12.93 -0.82
C LEU A 350 1.40 12.42 0.57
N TYR A 351 1.58 11.12 0.83
CA TYR A 351 1.23 10.47 2.10
C TYR A 351 2.44 10.07 2.96
N ALA A 352 3.64 10.12 2.39
CA ALA A 352 4.90 9.94 3.11
C ALA A 352 5.91 11.03 2.75
N PRO A 353 5.69 12.30 3.19
CA PRO A 353 6.49 13.46 2.77
C PRO A 353 7.99 13.38 3.05
N GLN A 354 8.41 12.51 3.97
CA GLN A 354 9.82 12.21 4.22
C GLN A 354 10.52 11.68 2.96
N TYR A 355 9.79 11.02 2.05
CA TYR A 355 10.29 10.63 0.74
C TYR A 355 10.07 11.77 -0.23
N ALA A 356 11.16 12.47 -0.54
CA ALA A 356 11.16 13.61 -1.42
C ALA A 356 12.53 13.79 -2.06
N GLY A 357 12.53 14.41 -3.23
CA GLY A 357 13.71 14.88 -3.92
C GLY A 357 13.51 16.33 -4.34
N PHE A 358 14.57 17.10 -4.30
CA PHE A 358 14.60 18.50 -4.70
C PHE A 358 15.85 18.77 -5.51
N SER A 359 15.67 19.48 -6.62
CA SER A 359 16.77 20.00 -7.44
C SER A 359 16.49 21.46 -7.78
N LEU A 360 17.53 22.27 -7.61
CA LEU A 360 17.52 23.67 -7.99
C LEU A 360 17.82 23.77 -9.49
N GLY A 361 17.12 24.67 -10.18
CA GLY A 361 17.44 25.00 -11.56
C GLY A 361 18.46 26.14 -11.62
N GLU A 362 19.23 26.15 -12.69
CA GLU A 362 20.30 27.12 -12.90
C GLU A 362 19.78 28.40 -13.60
N LYS A 363 20.69 29.18 -14.17
CA LYS A 363 20.37 30.34 -14.99
C LYS A 363 20.00 29.92 -16.42
N MET A 364 19.15 30.71 -17.08
CA MET A 364 18.79 30.55 -18.48
C MET A 364 18.88 31.90 -19.19
N LEU A 365 19.67 31.96 -20.26
CA LEU A 365 19.94 33.18 -21.03
C LEU A 365 19.19 33.15 -22.36
N VAL A 366 18.41 34.20 -22.62
CA VAL A 366 17.69 34.39 -23.89
C VAL A 366 18.10 35.73 -24.49
N LYS A 367 18.63 35.72 -25.72
CA LYS A 367 19.02 36.92 -26.49
C LYS A 367 18.60 36.77 -27.96
N GLU A 368 18.57 37.88 -28.66
CA GLU A 368 18.21 37.97 -30.09
C GLU A 368 19.29 37.36 -31.01
#